data_AF-A0A3P7PWQ0-F1
#
_entry.id   AF-A0A3P7PWQ0-F1
#
_cell.length_a   1.000
_cell.length_b   1.000
_cell.length_c   1.000
_cell.angle_alpha   90.00
_cell.angle_beta   90.00
_cell.angle_gamma   90.00
#
_symmetry.space_group_name_H-M   'P 1'
#
loop_
_entity.id
_entity.type
_entity.pdbx_description
1 polymer ?
#
loop_
_entity_poly.entity_id
_entity_poly.type
_entity_poly.pdbx_seq_one_letter_code
_entity_poly.pdbx_strand_id
1 'polypeptide(L)'
;MSHNYFRLVGFGGQVDFLRGAAISTDGKGLPIIALTSTTNKGESKIVPFLKQGAGVVTTRAHVHYVVTEHGIAYLYGKSLRQRAYHLINIADPKHREELEKGAFKVLKCMPSAD
;
A
#
# COMPACT_ATOMS: atom_id res chain seq x y z
N MET A 1 13.53 4.10 32.84
CA MET A 1 13.56 4.03 31.36
C MET A 1 12.21 3.49 30.88
N SER A 2 11.25 4.37 30.60
CA SER A 2 9.93 3.99 30.07
C SER A 2 10.00 3.97 28.55
N HIS A 3 9.86 2.80 27.94
CA HIS A 3 9.70 2.66 26.49
C HIS A 3 8.25 2.98 26.14
N ASN A 4 7.98 4.25 25.82
CA ASN A 4 6.68 4.69 25.30
C ASN A 4 6.49 4.16 23.87
N TYR A 5 5.93 2.96 23.73
CA TYR A 5 5.37 2.49 22.46
C TYR A 5 4.09 3.27 22.18
N PHE A 6 4.19 4.32 21.36
CA PHE A 6 3.02 5.00 20.81
C PHE A 6 2.38 4.07 19.76
N ARG A 7 1.50 3.16 20.20
CA ARG A 7 0.68 2.33 19.31
C ARG A 7 -0.43 3.19 18.71
N LEU A 8 -0.20 3.71 17.51
CA LEU A 8 -1.27 4.27 16.68
C LEU A 8 -1.97 3.12 15.96
N VAL A 9 -3.21 2.84 16.37
CA VAL A 9 -4.17 1.86 15.79
C VAL A 9 -4.01 0.42 16.30
N GLY A 10 -5.00 -0.05 17.08
CA GLY A 10 -5.19 -1.46 17.41
C GLY A 10 -5.84 -2.22 16.25
N PHE A 11 -5.65 -3.54 16.20
CA PHE A 11 -6.41 -4.47 15.35
C PHE A 11 -7.92 -4.24 15.59
N GLY A 12 -8.57 -3.44 14.75
CA GLY A 12 -9.99 -3.12 14.93
C GLY A 12 -10.67 -3.02 13.58
N GLY A 13 -11.48 -4.02 13.25
CA GLY A 13 -12.54 -4.05 12.21
C GLY A 13 -12.11 -3.85 10.74
N GLN A 14 -10.99 -3.20 10.47
CA GLN A 14 -10.58 -2.82 9.10
C GLN A 14 -10.34 -4.05 8.22
N VAL A 15 -9.70 -5.09 8.78
CA VAL A 15 -9.51 -6.37 8.09
C VAL A 15 -10.85 -7.06 7.85
N ASP A 16 -11.81 -6.94 8.78
CA ASP A 16 -13.14 -7.54 8.65
C ASP A 16 -13.99 -6.83 7.59
N PHE A 17 -13.90 -5.50 7.46
CA PHE A 17 -14.55 -4.76 6.38
C PHE A 17 -13.93 -5.03 5.02
N LEU A 18 -12.59 -5.09 4.93
CA LEU A 18 -11.91 -5.41 3.67
C LEU A 18 -12.26 -6.84 3.22
N ARG A 19 -12.29 -7.79 4.16
CA ARG A 19 -12.69 -9.18 3.88
C ARG A 19 -14.17 -9.28 3.54
N GLY A 20 -15.05 -8.63 4.30
CA GLY A 20 -16.50 -8.60 4.06
C GLY A 20 -16.87 -7.98 2.72
N ALA A 21 -16.18 -6.91 2.32
CA ALA A 21 -16.35 -6.31 0.99
C ALA A 21 -15.81 -7.23 -0.12
N ALA A 22 -14.68 -7.90 0.08
CA ALA A 22 -14.13 -8.82 -0.91
C ALA A 22 -15.00 -10.08 -1.13
N ILE A 23 -15.77 -10.51 -0.12
CA ILE A 23 -16.64 -11.70 -0.18
C ILE A 23 -18.13 -11.34 -0.26
N SER A 24 -18.49 -10.08 -0.55
CA SER A 24 -19.89 -9.68 -0.59
C SER A 24 -20.64 -10.51 -1.62
N THR A 25 -21.81 -11.04 -1.23
CA THR A 25 -22.60 -11.97 -2.06
C THR A 25 -23.15 -11.31 -3.32
N ASP A 26 -23.21 -9.98 -3.35
CA ASP A 26 -23.60 -9.18 -4.51
C ASP A 26 -22.41 -8.81 -5.43
N GLY A 27 -21.16 -9.12 -5.04
CA GLY A 27 -19.95 -8.79 -5.77
C GLY A 27 -19.64 -7.30 -5.89
N LYS A 28 -20.37 -6.43 -5.18
CA LYS A 28 -20.21 -4.96 -5.27
C LYS A 28 -19.31 -4.38 -4.18
N GLY A 29 -18.84 -5.19 -3.23
CA GLY A 29 -17.96 -4.71 -2.19
C GLY A 29 -16.62 -4.25 -2.75
N LEU A 30 -16.25 -3.00 -2.48
CA LEU A 30 -14.99 -2.39 -2.92
C LEU A 30 -14.09 -2.16 -1.71
N PRO A 31 -13.14 -3.07 -1.41
CA PRO A 31 -12.18 -2.86 -0.34
C PRO A 31 -11.13 -1.82 -0.79
N ILE A 32 -11.33 -0.59 -0.32
CA ILE A 32 -10.52 0.59 -0.66
C ILE A 32 -9.70 1.02 0.57
N ILE A 33 -8.40 1.24 0.35
CA ILE A 33 -7.49 1.84 1.32
C ILE A 33 -7.12 3.24 0.81
N ALA A 34 -7.56 4.28 1.51
CA ALA A 34 -7.19 5.66 1.19
C ALA A 34 -6.11 6.14 2.15
N LEU A 35 -5.04 6.74 1.60
CA LEU A 35 -3.98 7.40 2.36
C LEU A 35 -3.45 8.61 1.58
N THR A 36 -2.92 9.60 2.28
CA THR A 36 -2.10 10.62 1.62
C THR A 36 -0.79 10.00 1.12
N SER A 37 -0.27 10.45 -0.03
CA SER A 37 0.96 9.90 -0.60
C SER A 37 2.20 10.25 0.23
N THR A 38 2.16 11.38 0.93
CA THR A 38 3.22 11.86 1.82
C THR A 38 2.75 12.03 3.27
N THR A 39 3.72 12.04 4.19
CA THR A 39 3.54 12.45 5.59
C THR A 39 3.60 13.98 5.71
N ASN A 40 3.23 14.53 6.86
CA ASN A 40 3.33 15.98 7.13
C ASN A 40 4.77 16.52 7.06
N LYS A 41 5.78 15.64 7.03
CA LYS A 41 7.20 15.98 6.86
C LYS A 41 7.68 15.89 5.41
N GLY A 42 6.79 15.55 4.48
CA GLY A 42 7.12 15.35 3.07
C GLY A 42 7.70 13.98 2.72
N GLU A 43 7.84 13.05 3.67
CA GLU A 43 8.32 11.68 3.40
C GLU A 43 7.21 10.84 2.75
N SER A 44 7.55 9.98 1.77
CA SER A 44 6.60 9.07 1.13
C SER A 44 6.03 8.04 2.10
N LYS A 45 4.70 7.84 2.06
CA LYS A 45 4.01 6.73 2.74
C LYS A 45 4.06 5.43 1.94
N ILE A 46 4.25 5.53 0.63
CA ILE A 46 4.52 4.37 -0.23
C ILE A 46 6.01 4.12 -0.18
N VAL A 47 6.40 2.92 0.25
CA VAL A 47 7.81 2.56 0.47
C VAL A 47 8.13 1.23 -0.22
N PRO A 48 9.36 1.05 -0.75
CA PRO A 48 9.76 -0.21 -1.36
C PRO A 48 9.97 -1.30 -0.30
N PHE A 49 10.23 -0.90 0.95
CA PHE A 49 10.39 -1.77 2.10
C PHE A 49 9.65 -1.20 3.29
N LEU A 50 8.90 -2.04 4.00
CA LEU A 50 8.45 -1.71 5.34
C LEU A 50 9.66 -1.65 6.27
N LYS A 51 9.76 -0.61 7.11
CA LYS A 51 10.81 -0.50 8.13
C LYS A 51 10.79 -1.76 9.00
N GLN A 52 11.96 -2.21 9.44
CA GLN A 52 12.09 -3.39 10.29
C GLN A 52 11.23 -3.18 11.56
N GLY A 53 10.25 -4.06 11.79
CA GLY A 53 9.28 -3.94 12.89
C GLY A 53 7.99 -3.19 12.57
N ALA A 54 7.79 -2.67 11.35
CA ALA A 54 6.50 -2.11 10.93
C ALA A 54 5.47 -3.25 10.74
N GLY A 55 4.37 -3.18 11.49
CA GLY A 55 3.28 -4.15 11.38
C GLY A 55 2.61 -4.08 10.00
N VAL A 56 2.51 -5.22 9.32
CA VAL A 56 1.70 -5.35 8.11
C VAL A 56 0.24 -5.36 8.52
N VAL A 57 -0.42 -4.20 8.46
CA VAL A 57 -1.82 -4.06 8.91
C VAL A 57 -2.80 -4.68 7.91
N THR A 58 -2.48 -4.69 6.61
CA THR A 58 -3.28 -5.38 5.60
C THR A 58 -2.41 -6.38 4.84
N THR A 59 -2.70 -7.66 5.00
CA THR A 59 -1.96 -8.72 4.30
C THR A 59 -2.09 -8.52 2.79
N ARG A 60 -1.02 -8.83 2.05
CA ARG A 60 -0.91 -8.66 0.59
C ARG A 60 -2.12 -9.20 -0.20
N ALA A 61 -2.88 -10.15 0.36
CA ALA A 61 -4.01 -10.83 -0.24
C ALA A 61 -5.33 -10.03 -0.25
N HIS A 62 -5.51 -9.02 0.60
CA HIS A 62 -6.84 -8.39 0.80
C HIS A 62 -6.97 -6.94 0.27
N VAL A 63 -5.89 -6.37 -0.29
CA VAL A 63 -5.93 -5.00 -0.82
C VAL A 63 -6.36 -5.02 -2.29
N HIS A 64 -7.55 -4.50 -2.59
CA HIS A 64 -7.97 -4.34 -3.99
C HIS A 64 -7.61 -2.94 -4.49
N TYR A 65 -8.07 -1.89 -3.81
CA TYR A 65 -7.83 -0.51 -4.23
C TYR A 65 -6.98 0.23 -3.20
N VAL A 66 -5.99 0.97 -3.68
CA VAL A 66 -5.23 1.96 -2.92
C VAL A 66 -5.44 3.32 -3.55
N VAL A 67 -5.76 4.32 -2.76
CA VAL A 67 -6.09 5.67 -3.24
C VAL A 67 -5.22 6.69 -2.54
N THR A 68 -4.66 7.61 -3.33
CA THR A 68 -3.96 8.81 -2.87
C THR A 68 -4.50 10.03 -3.62
N GLU A 69 -4.04 11.21 -3.24
CA GLU A 69 -4.28 12.48 -3.96
C GLU A 69 -3.78 12.47 -5.41
N HIS A 70 -2.94 11.50 -5.80
CA HIS A 70 -2.42 11.36 -7.15
C HIS A 70 -3.15 10.32 -8.01
N GLY A 71 -4.07 9.54 -7.43
CA GLY A 71 -4.91 8.62 -8.18
C GLY A 71 -5.25 7.33 -7.45
N ILE A 72 -5.65 6.33 -8.24
CA ILE A 72 -6.17 5.05 -7.77
C ILE A 72 -5.32 3.91 -8.34
N ALA A 73 -4.82 3.03 -7.47
CA ALA A 73 -4.11 1.82 -7.83
C ALA A 73 -4.98 0.59 -7.50
N TYR A 74 -5.32 -0.17 -8.54
CA TYR A 74 -5.94 -1.48 -8.39
C TYR A 74 -4.85 -2.56 -8.31
N LEU A 75 -4.90 -3.43 -7.30
CA LEU A 75 -3.84 -4.40 -6.98
C LEU A 75 -4.32 -5.86 -6.96
N TYR A 76 -5.63 -6.11 -6.99
CA TYR A 76 -6.17 -7.46 -6.96
C TYR A 76 -5.84 -8.21 -8.26
N GLY A 77 -5.42 -9.47 -8.14
CA GLY A 77 -4.99 -10.30 -9.27
C GLY A 77 -3.64 -9.90 -9.90
N LYS A 78 -2.95 -8.87 -9.39
CA LYS A 78 -1.71 -8.35 -9.97
C LYS A 78 -0.45 -8.99 -9.38
N SER A 79 0.56 -9.19 -10.22
CA SER A 79 1.90 -9.66 -9.81
C SER A 79 2.62 -8.62 -8.95
N LEU A 80 3.67 -9.01 -8.22
CA LEU A 80 4.47 -8.06 -7.43
C LEU A 80 5.04 -6.92 -8.27
N ARG A 81 5.44 -7.21 -9.51
CA ARG A 81 5.96 -6.24 -10.48
C ARG A 81 4.89 -5.23 -10.89
N GLN A 82 3.70 -5.71 -11.21
CA GLN A 82 2.54 -4.88 -11.55
C GLN A 82 2.07 -4.04 -10.37
N ARG A 83 2.04 -4.62 -9.17
CA ARG A 83 1.67 -3.89 -7.95
C ARG A 83 2.65 -2.76 -7.65
N ALA A 84 3.96 -3.01 -7.79
CA ALA A 84 4.97 -1.97 -7.64
C ALA A 84 4.72 -0.82 -8.64
N TYR A 85 4.48 -1.14 -9.91
CA TYR A 85 4.19 -0.15 -10.94
C TYR A 85 2.96 0.71 -10.60
N HIS A 86 1.83 0.09 -10.24
CA HIS A 86 0.62 0.84 -9.92
C HIS A 86 0.75 1.67 -8.63
N LEU A 87 1.46 1.17 -7.62
CA LEU A 87 1.73 1.92 -6.39
C LEU A 87 2.65 3.12 -6.63
N ILE A 88 3.66 2.99 -7.47
CA ILE A 88 4.56 4.09 -7.84
C ILE A 88 3.79 5.18 -8.58
N ASN A 89 2.87 4.82 -9.46
CA ASN A 89 2.07 5.79 -10.22
C ASN A 89 1.13 6.64 -9.36
N ILE A 90 0.71 6.15 -8.19
CA ILE A 90 -0.09 6.90 -7.22
C ILE A 90 0.76 7.53 -6.11
N ALA A 91 2.08 7.41 -6.16
CA ALA A 91 2.97 8.11 -5.25
C ALA A 91 3.18 9.58 -5.67
N ASP A 92 3.64 10.40 -4.72
CA ASP A 92 4.08 11.76 -4.98
C ASP A 92 5.14 11.76 -6.10
N PRO A 93 5.00 12.60 -7.14
CA PRO A 93 5.95 12.69 -8.26
C PRO A 93 7.40 12.83 -7.83
N LYS A 94 7.69 13.50 -6.70
CA LYS A 94 9.05 13.69 -6.19
C LYS A 94 9.71 12.39 -5.73
N HIS A 95 8.92 11.40 -5.32
CA HIS A 95 9.40 10.15 -4.74
C HIS A 95 9.41 8.97 -5.72
N ARG A 96 8.82 9.13 -6.91
CA ARG A 96 8.66 8.03 -7.88
C ARG A 96 9.99 7.44 -8.33
N GLU A 97 10.96 8.28 -8.65
CA GLU A 97 12.29 7.83 -9.11
C GLU A 97 13.01 6.99 -8.05
N GLU A 98 12.97 7.41 -6.78
CA GLU A 98 13.55 6.65 -5.67
C GLU A 98 12.82 5.33 -5.45
N LEU A 99 11.49 5.32 -5.59
CA LEU A 99 10.67 4.12 -5.47
C LEU A 99 10.93 3.12 -6.58
N GLU A 100 11.14 3.56 -7.81
CA GLU A 100 11.51 2.71 -8.95
C GLU A 100 12.87 2.06 -8.73
N LYS A 101 13.88 2.85 -8.32
CA LYS A 101 15.21 2.34 -7.97
C LYS A 101 15.14 1.34 -6.82
N GLY A 102 14.33 1.63 -5.80
CA GLY A 102 14.08 0.73 -4.68
C GLY A 102 13.42 -0.58 -5.12
N ALA A 103 12.37 -0.48 -5.94
CA ALA A 103 11.65 -1.65 -6.46
C ALA A 103 12.53 -2.54 -7.34
N PHE A 104 13.37 -1.95 -8.20
CA PHE A 104 14.32 -2.71 -9.03
C PHE A 104 15.31 -3.52 -8.18
N LYS A 105 15.85 -2.93 -7.10
CA LYS A 105 16.75 -3.65 -6.17
C LYS A 105 16.09 -4.86 -5.52
N VAL A 106 14.78 -4.81 -5.27
CA VAL A 106 14.01 -5.90 -4.67
C VAL A 106 13.64 -6.97 -5.68
N LEU A 107 13.00 -6.53 -6.76
CA LEU A 107 12.37 -7.42 -7.73
C LEU A 107 13.38 -7.97 -8.74
N LYS A 108 14.60 -7.40 -8.78
CA LYS A 108 15.64 -7.67 -9.80
C LYS A 108 15.13 -7.47 -11.23
N CYS A 109 14.03 -6.72 -11.39
CA CYS A 109 13.41 -6.38 -12.66
C CYS A 109 12.68 -5.03 -12.52
N MET A 110 12.51 -4.32 -13.64
CA MET A 110 11.83 -3.04 -13.66
C MET A 110 10.34 -3.22 -13.40
N PRO A 111 9.69 -2.41 -12.55
CA PRO A 111 8.23 -2.37 -12.45
C PRO A 111 7.60 -2.16 -13.82
N SER A 112 6.55 -2.91 -14.14
CA SER A 112 5.79 -2.73 -15.39
C SER A 112 4.32 -3.05 -15.17
N ALA A 113 3.47 -2.54 -16.06
CA ALA A 113 2.05 -2.86 -16.11
C ALA A 113 1.78 -4.28 -16.63
N ASP A 114 2.77 -4.88 -17.30
CA ASP A 114 2.69 -6.14 -18.04
C ASP A 114 3.20 -7.34 -17.22
#